data_AF-G1TBP9-F1
#
_entry.id   AF-G1TBP9-F1
#
_cell.length_a   1.000
_cell.length_b   1.000
_cell.length_c   1.000
_cell.angle_alpha   90.00
_cell.angle_beta   90.00
_cell.angle_gamma   90.00
#
_symmetry.space_group_name_H-M   'P 1'
#
loop_
_entity.id
_entity.type
_entity.pdbx_description
1 polymer ?
#
loop_
_entity_poly.entity_id
_entity_poly.type
_entity_poly.pdbx_seq_one_letter_code
_entity_poly.pdbx_strand_id
1 'polypeptide(L)'
;MAAAPQAPARGSVRKTRPLVVKTSLNNPYAICWSELDRDHMHFILQTLEDRFRSIGLQKIEDKKKKKKTCVKKQSREKCNLDADIGEALDEREADAKQPASGWSPVHIRKQLAIGVNEVTRALERSELLLVLVCKSAKPAIITSHLIQLSVSRAVPACQLPRLSERIAPVIGLKCVLALGFKKNSTDFVDEVSAIIPRVPDLNVPWLPDTTEGSGEALEKPGGEILETSFEDLSKPKRKLAEGQPASAVALQPLKIKKLIANPNKKRKPPKSKKTTSK
;
A
#
# COMPACT_ATOMS: atom_id res chain seq x y z
N MET A 1 8.38 46.65 -69.84
CA MET A 1 9.09 46.71 -68.55
C MET A 1 8.13 46.22 -67.47
N ALA A 2 8.13 44.93 -67.16
CA ALA A 2 7.27 44.35 -66.12
C ALA A 2 8.15 43.84 -64.97
N ALA A 3 7.94 44.38 -63.77
CA ALA A 3 8.70 44.06 -62.58
C ALA A 3 8.29 42.70 -62.01
N ALA A 4 9.27 41.87 -61.64
CA ALA A 4 9.06 40.55 -61.05
C ALA A 4 8.49 40.64 -59.62
N PRO A 5 7.61 39.71 -59.20
CA PRO A 5 7.07 39.69 -57.84
C PRO A 5 8.15 39.25 -56.84
N GLN A 6 8.35 40.06 -55.80
CA GLN A 6 9.23 39.73 -54.69
C GLN A 6 8.64 38.58 -53.86
N ALA A 7 9.47 37.58 -53.57
CA ALA A 7 9.11 36.46 -52.70
C ALA A 7 8.88 36.94 -51.24
N PRO A 8 7.92 36.35 -50.51
CA PRO A 8 7.66 36.73 -49.13
C PRO A 8 8.86 36.41 -48.22
N ALA A 9 9.20 37.38 -47.38
CA ALA A 9 10.28 37.31 -46.42
C ALA A 9 10.19 36.05 -45.54
N ARG A 10 11.31 35.33 -45.41
CA ARG A 10 11.46 34.14 -44.57
C ARG A 10 11.04 34.46 -43.13
N GLY A 11 9.86 33.98 -42.74
CA GLY A 11 9.45 33.95 -41.35
C GLY A 11 10.45 33.14 -40.51
N SER A 12 10.86 33.70 -39.37
CA SER A 12 11.77 33.07 -38.42
C SER A 12 11.19 31.72 -37.95
N VAL A 13 11.77 30.62 -38.43
CA VAL A 13 11.51 29.27 -37.93
C VAL A 13 11.99 29.24 -36.48
N ARG A 14 11.06 29.36 -35.52
CA ARG A 14 11.37 29.23 -34.09
C ARG A 14 12.05 27.87 -33.91
N LYS A 15 13.35 27.88 -33.59
CA LYS A 15 14.11 26.66 -33.28
C LYS A 15 13.37 25.92 -32.17
N THR A 16 12.78 24.78 -32.48
CA THR A 16 12.19 23.87 -31.50
C THR A 16 13.29 23.50 -30.51
N ARG A 17 13.06 23.78 -29.23
CA ARG A 17 14.05 23.42 -28.18
C ARG A 17 14.31 21.92 -28.27
N PRO A 18 15.57 21.47 -28.30
CA PRO A 18 15.86 20.05 -28.36
C PRO A 18 15.23 19.35 -27.16
N LEU A 19 14.50 18.26 -27.41
CA LEU A 19 13.90 17.43 -26.37
C LEU A 19 15.01 16.86 -25.47
N VAL A 20 15.15 17.41 -24.27
CA VAL A 20 16.09 16.92 -23.27
C VAL A 20 15.50 15.64 -22.66
N VAL A 21 15.88 14.49 -23.22
CA VAL A 21 15.50 13.18 -22.68
C VAL A 21 16.34 12.89 -21.44
N LYS A 22 15.70 12.91 -20.28
CA LYS A 22 16.31 12.45 -19.03
C LYS A 22 16.06 10.96 -18.89
N THR A 23 17.12 10.19 -18.67
CA THR A 23 17.01 8.78 -18.30
C THR A 23 16.85 8.70 -16.79
N SER A 24 15.77 8.07 -16.33
CA SER A 24 15.55 7.75 -14.93
C SER A 24 15.52 6.24 -14.73
N LEU A 25 16.06 5.79 -13.61
CA LEU A 25 15.85 4.43 -13.15
C LEU A 25 14.51 4.39 -12.41
N ASN A 26 13.48 3.85 -13.07
CA ASN A 26 12.18 3.65 -12.44
C ASN A 26 12.13 2.24 -11.85
N ASN A 27 11.43 2.07 -10.72
CA ASN A 27 11.19 0.76 -10.13
C ASN A 27 10.41 -0.11 -11.14
N PRO A 28 10.94 -1.28 -11.56
CA PRO A 28 10.23 -2.17 -12.48
C PRO A 28 9.04 -2.88 -11.83
N TYR A 29 8.99 -2.95 -10.50
CA TYR A 29 7.94 -3.66 -9.78
C TYR A 29 6.75 -2.76 -9.49
N ALA A 30 5.59 -3.19 -9.98
CA ALA A 30 4.30 -2.63 -9.60
C ALA A 30 3.65 -3.57 -8.58
N ILE A 31 3.64 -3.16 -7.32
CA ILE A 31 2.89 -3.89 -6.29
C ILE A 31 1.43 -3.45 -6.40
N CYS A 32 0.58 -4.41 -6.73
CA CYS A 32 -0.85 -4.21 -6.92
C CYS A 32 -1.63 -5.08 -5.93
N TRP A 33 -2.86 -4.67 -5.66
CA TRP A 33 -3.81 -5.49 -4.92
C TRP A 33 -4.25 -6.68 -5.78
N SER A 34 -4.38 -7.85 -5.17
CA SER A 34 -4.98 -9.02 -5.82
C SER A 34 -6.45 -8.77 -6.12
N GLU A 35 -6.91 -9.28 -7.27
CA GLU A 35 -8.30 -9.15 -7.69
C GLU A 35 -9.15 -10.17 -6.92
N LEU A 36 -10.25 -9.68 -6.33
CA LEU A 36 -11.22 -10.51 -5.64
C LEU A 36 -12.45 -10.68 -6.52
N ASP A 37 -13.04 -11.87 -6.51
CA ASP A 37 -14.26 -12.15 -7.27
C ASP A 37 -15.47 -11.38 -6.73
N ARG A 38 -16.41 -11.02 -7.63
CA ARG A 38 -17.56 -10.16 -7.32
C ARG A 38 -18.44 -10.78 -6.25
N ASP A 39 -18.70 -12.07 -6.32
CA ASP A 39 -19.58 -12.76 -5.39
C ASP A 39 -18.97 -12.78 -3.98
N HIS A 40 -17.65 -13.01 -3.90
CA HIS A 40 -16.91 -12.90 -2.65
C HIS A 40 -16.90 -11.48 -2.10
N MET A 41 -16.73 -10.45 -2.92
CA MET A 41 -16.80 -9.05 -2.49
C MET A 41 -18.15 -8.71 -1.87
N HIS A 42 -19.25 -9.13 -2.53
CA HIS A 42 -20.60 -8.91 -2.05
C HIS A 42 -20.86 -9.64 -0.73
N PHE A 43 -20.45 -10.90 -0.64
CA PHE A 43 -20.56 -11.69 0.57
C PHE A 43 -19.84 -11.04 1.76
N ILE A 44 -18.59 -10.60 1.57
CA ILE A 44 -17.80 -9.97 2.64
C ILE A 44 -18.47 -8.68 3.11
N LEU A 45 -18.88 -7.81 2.17
CA LEU A 45 -19.52 -6.54 2.52
C LEU A 45 -20.85 -6.75 3.26
N GLN A 46 -21.68 -7.69 2.81
CA GLN A 46 -22.97 -7.97 3.42
C GLN A 46 -22.80 -8.57 4.83
N THR A 47 -21.94 -9.58 4.96
CA THR A 47 -21.65 -10.24 6.25
C THR A 47 -21.20 -9.22 7.29
N LEU A 48 -20.31 -8.31 6.92
CA LEU A 48 -19.84 -7.24 7.80
C LEU A 48 -20.94 -6.22 8.09
N GLU A 49 -21.69 -5.79 7.08
CA GLU A 49 -22.79 -4.84 7.24
C GLU A 49 -23.83 -5.35 8.25
N ASP A 50 -24.25 -6.61 8.11
CA ASP A 50 -25.20 -7.26 9.00
C ASP A 50 -24.65 -7.38 10.43
N ARG A 51 -23.39 -7.81 10.58
CA ARG A 51 -22.78 -7.94 11.90
C ARG A 51 -22.54 -6.62 12.60
N PHE A 52 -22.10 -5.58 11.90
CA PHE A 52 -21.98 -4.25 12.49
C PHE A 52 -23.33 -3.69 12.94
N ARG A 53 -24.41 -3.97 12.20
CA ARG A 53 -25.78 -3.63 12.61
C ARG A 53 -26.23 -4.39 13.85
N SER A 54 -25.99 -5.71 13.90
CA SER A 54 -26.34 -6.54 15.06
C SER A 54 -25.61 -6.15 16.33
N ILE A 55 -24.31 -5.83 16.23
CA ILE A 55 -23.49 -5.40 17.37
C ILE A 55 -23.83 -3.96 17.80
N GLY A 56 -24.33 -3.15 16.87
CA GLY A 56 -24.70 -1.76 17.14
C GLY A 56 -23.49 -0.83 17.37
N LEU A 57 -22.33 -1.15 16.78
CA LEU A 57 -21.13 -0.31 16.90
C LEU A 57 -21.36 1.03 16.21
N GLN A 58 -21.49 2.11 16.99
CA GLN A 58 -21.67 3.46 16.48
C GLN A 58 -20.76 4.46 17.18
N LYS A 59 -20.22 5.39 16.39
CA LYS A 59 -19.53 6.56 16.89
C LYS A 59 -20.53 7.72 17.04
N ILE A 60 -20.84 8.07 18.28
CA ILE A 60 -21.71 9.20 18.60
C ILE A 60 -20.84 10.45 18.73
N GLU A 61 -20.99 11.40 17.80
CA GLU A 61 -20.31 12.70 17.86
C GLU A 61 -21.21 13.79 18.46
N ASP A 62 -20.75 14.45 19.53
CA ASP A 62 -21.43 15.63 20.09
C ASP A 62 -21.39 16.79 19.09
N LYS A 63 -22.52 17.06 18.42
CA LYS A 63 -22.68 18.22 17.53
C LYS A 63 -22.39 19.55 18.25
N LYS A 64 -22.56 19.62 19.57
CA LYS A 64 -22.31 20.83 20.39
C LYS A 64 -20.82 21.18 20.53
N LYS A 65 -19.89 20.21 20.55
CA LYS A 65 -18.45 20.48 20.70
C LYS A 65 -17.82 21.04 19.42
N LYS A 66 -18.32 20.67 18.23
CA LYS A 66 -17.86 21.20 16.94
C LYS A 66 -18.12 22.70 16.75
N LYS A 67 -19.10 23.28 17.45
CA LYS A 67 -19.40 24.73 17.36
C LYS A 67 -18.48 25.60 18.23
N LYS A 68 -17.87 25.07 19.30
CA LYS A 68 -17.04 25.86 20.22
C LYS A 68 -15.60 26.08 19.74
N THR A 69 -15.07 25.22 18.87
CA THR A 69 -13.68 25.30 18.41
C THR A 69 -13.45 26.25 17.23
N CYS A 70 -14.50 26.71 16.56
CA CYS A 70 -14.36 27.63 15.42
C CYS A 70 -14.36 29.12 15.81
N VAL A 71 -14.71 29.47 17.06
CA VAL A 71 -14.84 30.87 17.52
C VAL A 71 -13.61 31.38 18.30
N LYS A 72 -12.69 30.49 18.72
CA LYS A 72 -11.58 30.83 19.62
C LYS A 72 -10.24 31.12 18.92
N LYS A 73 -10.26 31.83 17.77
CA LYS A 73 -9.01 32.27 17.09
C LYS A 73 -8.88 33.79 16.92
N GLN A 74 -9.61 34.57 17.73
CA GLN A 74 -9.41 36.02 17.87
C GLN A 74 -9.57 36.45 19.33
N SER A 75 -8.59 36.16 20.18
CA SER A 75 -8.31 36.96 21.38
C SER A 75 -6.96 36.55 21.96
N ARG A 76 -5.89 36.93 21.25
CA ARG A 76 -4.55 36.95 21.83
C ARG A 76 -4.33 38.37 22.34
N GLU A 77 -4.66 38.63 23.59
CA GLU A 77 -3.98 39.66 24.39
C GLU A 77 -4.38 39.60 25.87
N LYS A 78 -3.33 39.62 26.70
CA LYS A 78 -3.24 39.94 28.13
C LYS A 78 -3.49 38.81 29.14
N CYS A 79 -2.36 38.27 29.60
CA CYS A 79 -2.13 37.81 30.97
C CYS A 79 -2.49 38.91 31.98
N ASN A 80 -3.04 38.53 33.13
CA ASN A 80 -2.41 38.70 34.46
C ASN A 80 -3.36 38.35 35.62
N LEU A 81 -2.73 37.80 36.66
CA LEU A 81 -3.01 37.84 38.10
C LEU A 81 -4.02 36.87 38.75
N ASP A 82 -3.41 36.11 39.65
CA ASP A 82 -3.82 35.22 40.73
C ASP A 82 -5.08 35.60 41.54
N ALA A 83 -5.81 34.58 42.00
CA ALA A 83 -6.32 34.48 43.37
C ALA A 83 -6.85 33.05 43.66
N ASP A 84 -6.61 32.66 44.90
CA ASP A 84 -6.72 31.36 45.54
C ASP A 84 -8.13 31.09 46.13
N ILE A 85 -8.36 29.83 46.54
CA ILE A 85 -9.39 29.31 47.48
C ILE A 85 -10.80 29.02 46.94
N GLY A 86 -11.23 27.77 47.11
CA GLY A 86 -12.65 27.41 47.24
C GLY A 86 -13.00 25.96 46.91
N GLU A 87 -12.75 25.03 47.86
CA GLU A 87 -13.44 23.74 47.92
C GLU A 87 -14.95 23.97 48.03
N ALA A 88 -15.73 23.39 47.11
CA ALA A 88 -17.17 23.23 47.26
C ALA A 88 -17.60 21.93 46.57
N LEU A 89 -17.78 20.90 47.40
CA LEU A 89 -18.68 19.80 47.16
C LEU A 89 -20.04 20.36 46.72
N ASP A 90 -20.52 19.94 45.56
CA ASP A 90 -21.94 20.00 45.23
C ASP A 90 -22.31 18.64 44.63
N GLU A 91 -22.81 17.78 45.51
CA GLU A 91 -23.59 16.61 45.15
C GLU A 91 -24.78 17.07 44.32
N ARG A 92 -24.77 16.78 43.02
CA ARG A 92 -25.99 16.78 42.21
C ARG A 92 -26.22 15.38 41.68
N GLU A 93 -27.11 14.71 42.41
CA GLU A 93 -27.77 13.48 42.01
C GLU A 93 -28.50 13.65 40.67
N ALA A 94 -28.47 12.55 39.91
CA ALA A 94 -29.48 12.09 38.95
C ALA A 94 -30.14 13.15 38.04
N ASP A 95 -29.48 13.42 36.91
CA ASP A 95 -30.20 13.86 35.71
C ASP A 95 -29.66 13.13 34.47
N ALA A 96 -30.58 12.73 33.59
CA ALA A 96 -30.42 11.72 32.55
C ALA A 96 -29.05 11.76 31.83
N LYS A 97 -28.29 10.66 31.93
CA LYS A 97 -26.98 10.44 31.28
C LYS A 97 -27.10 10.72 29.77
N GLN A 98 -26.73 11.92 29.34
CA GLN A 98 -26.45 12.17 27.93
C GLN A 98 -25.39 11.16 27.49
N PRO A 99 -25.55 10.47 26.35
CA PRO A 99 -24.53 9.56 25.88
C PRO A 99 -23.25 10.36 25.67
N ALA A 100 -22.25 10.11 26.52
CA ALA A 100 -20.96 10.75 26.42
C ALA A 100 -20.40 10.53 25.00
N SER A 101 -19.96 11.60 24.34
CA SER A 101 -19.35 11.51 23.01
C SER A 101 -18.30 10.41 22.96
N GLY A 102 -18.44 9.47 22.04
CA GLY A 102 -17.54 8.32 22.01
C GLY A 102 -18.05 7.17 21.17
N TRP A 103 -17.33 6.06 21.31
CA TRP A 103 -17.65 4.79 20.69
C TRP A 103 -18.56 3.98 21.61
N SER A 104 -19.69 3.54 21.09
CA SER A 104 -20.58 2.60 21.76
C SER A 104 -20.74 1.35 20.88
N PRO A 105 -20.45 0.13 21.37
CA PRO A 105 -19.82 -0.22 22.65
C PRO A 105 -18.27 -0.18 22.60
N VAL A 106 -17.64 0.11 23.75
CA VAL A 106 -16.19 0.34 23.88
C VAL A 106 -15.36 -0.93 23.69
N HIS A 107 -15.87 -2.10 24.11
CA HIS A 107 -15.13 -3.36 24.02
C HIS A 107 -14.89 -3.76 22.55
N ILE A 108 -15.93 -3.68 21.71
CA ILE A 108 -15.86 -3.93 20.27
C ILE A 108 -14.88 -2.98 19.60
N ARG A 109 -14.89 -1.69 19.97
CA ARG A 109 -13.96 -0.72 19.39
C ARG A 109 -12.48 -1.09 19.60
N LYS A 110 -12.13 -1.71 20.74
CA LYS A 110 -10.75 -2.12 21.04
C LYS A 110 -10.27 -3.27 20.14
N GLN A 111 -11.20 -4.10 19.66
CA GLN A 111 -10.95 -5.25 18.78
C GLN A 111 -10.75 -4.85 17.31
N LEU A 112 -11.08 -3.61 16.95
CA LEU A 112 -10.99 -3.10 15.58
C LEU A 112 -9.89 -2.05 15.46
N ALA A 113 -9.21 -2.05 14.32
CA ALA A 113 -8.33 -0.97 13.86
C ALA A 113 -9.05 -0.24 12.72
N ILE A 114 -9.38 1.05 12.91
CA ILE A 114 -10.14 1.82 11.93
C ILE A 114 -9.27 2.96 11.40
N GLY A 115 -9.09 2.99 10.07
CA GLY A 115 -8.27 3.96 9.38
C GLY A 115 -6.84 3.49 9.16
N VAL A 116 -6.18 4.12 8.19
CA VAL A 116 -4.87 3.69 7.67
C VAL A 116 -3.82 3.66 8.79
N ASN A 117 -3.73 4.72 9.59
CA ASN A 117 -2.72 4.83 10.65
C ASN A 117 -2.91 3.81 11.79
N GLU A 118 -4.15 3.44 12.11
CA GLU A 118 -4.40 2.41 13.12
C GLU A 118 -4.05 1.03 12.58
N VAL A 119 -4.42 0.76 11.34
CA VAL A 119 -4.12 -0.49 10.66
C VAL A 119 -2.61 -0.67 10.48
N THR A 120 -1.87 0.37 10.07
CA THR A 120 -0.40 0.30 9.96
C THR A 120 0.24 -0.01 11.31
N ARG A 121 -0.14 0.72 12.36
CA ARG A 121 0.40 0.50 13.72
C ARG A 121 0.09 -0.90 14.25
N ALA A 122 -1.08 -1.44 13.93
CA ALA A 122 -1.47 -2.79 14.33
C ALA A 122 -0.76 -3.87 13.51
N LEU A 123 -0.52 -3.66 12.21
CA LEU A 123 0.33 -4.52 11.38
C LEU A 123 1.77 -4.54 11.90
N GLU A 124 2.33 -3.38 12.24
CA GLU A 124 3.69 -3.26 12.81
C GLU A 124 3.87 -4.06 14.11
N ARG A 125 2.80 -4.25 14.87
CA ARG A 125 2.77 -5.04 16.11
C ARG A 125 2.31 -6.48 15.93
N SER A 126 2.03 -6.91 14.70
CA SER A 126 1.48 -8.25 14.42
C SER A 126 0.17 -8.54 15.19
N GLU A 127 -0.65 -7.51 15.42
CA GLU A 127 -1.90 -7.62 16.19
C GLU A 127 -3.10 -7.96 15.32
N LEU A 128 -2.99 -7.93 13.98
CA LEU A 128 -4.13 -8.14 13.07
C LEU A 128 -4.25 -9.58 12.59
N LEU A 129 -5.51 -9.99 12.33
CA LEU A 129 -5.90 -11.24 11.67
C LEU A 129 -6.28 -11.02 10.21
N LEU A 130 -6.96 -9.94 9.90
CA LEU A 130 -7.49 -9.63 8.57
C LEU A 130 -7.45 -8.12 8.35
N VAL A 131 -7.07 -7.71 7.14
CA VAL A 131 -7.07 -6.30 6.73
C VAL A 131 -7.95 -6.10 5.49
N LEU A 132 -8.88 -5.17 5.57
CA LEU A 132 -9.76 -4.78 4.48
C LEU A 132 -9.51 -3.33 4.11
N VAL A 133 -9.25 -3.09 2.83
CA VAL A 133 -8.89 -1.76 2.32
C VAL A 133 -9.92 -1.31 1.29
N CYS A 134 -10.30 -0.04 1.32
CA CYS A 134 -11.23 0.51 0.35
C CYS A 134 -10.53 0.90 -0.96
N LYS A 135 -11.12 0.55 -2.11
CA LYS A 135 -10.65 0.97 -3.45
C LYS A 135 -10.88 2.46 -3.74
N SER A 136 -11.72 3.15 -2.96
CA SER A 136 -12.05 4.57 -3.17
C SER A 136 -10.97 5.55 -2.67
N ALA A 137 -9.90 5.07 -2.03
CA ALA A 137 -8.84 5.90 -1.48
C ALA A 137 -8.08 6.68 -2.59
N LYS A 138 -8.01 8.00 -2.46
CA LYS A 138 -7.26 8.89 -3.35
C LYS A 138 -6.34 9.80 -2.52
N PRO A 139 -5.03 9.82 -2.78
CA PRO A 139 -4.27 8.99 -3.73
C PRO A 139 -4.10 7.53 -3.28
N ALA A 140 -3.96 6.60 -4.24
CA ALA A 140 -3.82 5.16 -3.99
C ALA A 140 -2.56 4.78 -3.18
N ILE A 141 -1.54 5.65 -3.17
CA ILE A 141 -0.31 5.45 -2.39
C ILE A 141 -0.56 5.39 -0.86
N ILE A 142 -1.68 5.97 -0.40
CA ILE A 142 -2.09 5.91 1.00
C ILE A 142 -2.41 4.48 1.43
N THR A 143 -2.77 3.60 0.51
CA THR A 143 -3.10 2.21 0.85
C THR A 143 -2.11 1.21 0.29
N SER A 144 -1.32 1.56 -0.73
CA SER A 144 -0.37 0.64 -1.37
C SER A 144 0.66 0.03 -0.42
N HIS A 145 1.10 0.79 0.59
CA HIS A 145 2.09 0.31 1.56
C HIS A 145 1.55 -0.81 2.47
N LEU A 146 0.22 -0.92 2.62
CA LEU A 146 -0.40 -1.98 3.40
C LEU A 146 -0.16 -3.36 2.79
N ILE A 147 0.03 -3.46 1.47
CA ILE A 147 0.30 -4.73 0.79
C ILE A 147 1.61 -5.33 1.32
N GLN A 148 2.70 -4.56 1.26
CA GLN A 148 4.02 -5.00 1.74
C GLN A 148 4.00 -5.34 3.22
N LEU A 149 3.37 -4.49 4.04
CA LEU A 149 3.26 -4.74 5.48
C LEU A 149 2.48 -6.00 5.80
N SER A 150 1.38 -6.27 5.08
CA SER A 150 0.54 -7.45 5.30
C SER A 150 1.27 -8.73 4.93
N VAL A 151 1.95 -8.75 3.76
CA VAL A 151 2.77 -9.90 3.33
C VAL A 151 3.91 -10.16 4.32
N SER A 152 4.59 -9.12 4.80
CA SER A 152 5.69 -9.27 5.79
C SER A 152 5.27 -9.93 7.10
N ARG A 153 3.97 -9.88 7.45
CA ARG A 153 3.41 -10.43 8.70
C ARG A 153 2.48 -11.62 8.47
N ALA A 154 2.42 -12.13 7.23
CA ALA A 154 1.51 -13.20 6.82
C ALA A 154 0.04 -12.91 7.21
N VAL A 155 -0.40 -11.67 7.04
CA VAL A 155 -1.79 -11.27 7.31
C VAL A 155 -2.55 -11.19 5.98
N PRO A 156 -3.67 -11.91 5.82
CA PRO A 156 -4.50 -11.80 4.63
C PRO A 156 -5.05 -10.38 4.53
N ALA A 157 -4.91 -9.78 3.35
CA ALA A 157 -5.41 -8.44 3.10
C ALA A 157 -6.02 -8.33 1.71
N CYS A 158 -7.20 -7.72 1.63
CA CYS A 158 -7.91 -7.56 0.37
C CYS A 158 -8.41 -6.14 0.16
N GLN A 159 -8.59 -5.79 -1.12
CA GLN A 159 -9.18 -4.52 -1.52
C GLN A 159 -10.65 -4.71 -1.91
N LEU A 160 -11.53 -3.98 -1.24
CA LEU A 160 -12.96 -3.97 -1.49
C LEU A 160 -13.39 -2.61 -2.06
N PRO A 161 -14.12 -2.57 -3.19
CA PRO A 161 -14.82 -1.37 -3.61
C PRO A 161 -16.02 -1.14 -2.69
N ARG A 162 -16.43 0.12 -2.55
CA ARG A 162 -17.62 0.52 -1.77
C ARG A 162 -17.61 0.12 -0.29
N LEU A 163 -16.48 -0.33 0.26
CA LEU A 163 -16.32 -0.59 1.69
C LEU A 163 -16.73 0.63 2.53
N SER A 164 -16.24 1.81 2.15
CA SER A 164 -16.60 3.06 2.82
C SER A 164 -18.08 3.41 2.70
N GLU A 165 -18.72 3.11 1.57
CA GLU A 165 -20.13 3.44 1.33
C GLU A 165 -21.07 2.56 2.16
N ARG A 166 -20.71 1.29 2.36
CA ARG A 166 -21.52 0.31 3.11
C ARG A 166 -21.27 0.36 4.61
N ILE A 167 -20.00 0.38 5.01
CA ILE A 167 -19.63 0.20 6.41
C ILE A 167 -19.57 1.53 7.19
N ALA A 168 -19.11 2.62 6.57
CA ALA A 168 -19.02 3.91 7.27
C ALA A 168 -20.36 4.41 7.83
N PRO A 169 -21.51 4.36 7.11
CA PRO A 169 -22.77 4.82 7.66
C PRO A 169 -23.25 3.96 8.84
N VAL A 170 -23.04 2.65 8.81
CA VAL A 170 -23.42 1.74 9.91
C VAL A 170 -22.63 2.09 11.18
N ILE A 171 -21.35 2.42 11.03
CA ILE A 171 -20.46 2.74 12.16
C ILE A 171 -20.62 4.20 12.64
N GLY A 172 -21.37 5.05 11.92
CA GLY A 172 -21.47 6.49 12.23
C GLY A 172 -20.24 7.29 11.83
N LEU A 173 -19.49 6.83 10.83
CA LEU A 173 -18.33 7.52 10.26
C LEU A 173 -18.66 8.10 8.88
N LYS A 174 -17.89 9.11 8.46
CA LYS A 174 -18.00 9.66 7.10
C LYS A 174 -17.42 8.70 6.07
N CYS A 175 -16.21 8.20 6.33
CA CYS A 175 -15.48 7.33 5.43
C CYS A 175 -14.60 6.37 6.24
N VAL A 176 -14.46 5.13 5.76
CA VAL A 176 -13.52 4.12 6.26
C VAL A 176 -12.64 3.67 5.10
N LEU A 177 -11.37 4.05 5.10
CA LEU A 177 -10.42 3.70 4.03
C LEU A 177 -9.70 2.38 4.28
N ALA A 178 -9.49 2.02 5.54
CA ALA A 178 -8.89 0.77 5.95
C ALA A 178 -9.56 0.31 7.24
N LEU A 179 -9.76 -1.00 7.36
CA LEU A 179 -10.36 -1.67 8.49
C LEU A 179 -9.52 -2.91 8.79
N GLY A 180 -9.15 -3.11 10.05
CA GLY A 180 -8.42 -4.28 10.50
C GLY A 180 -9.11 -4.95 11.68
N PHE A 181 -9.11 -6.27 11.69
CA PHE A 181 -9.59 -7.08 12.82
C PHE A 181 -8.39 -7.54 13.63
N LYS A 182 -8.38 -7.26 14.93
CA LYS A 182 -7.29 -7.67 15.81
C LYS A 182 -7.44 -9.12 16.26
N LYS A 183 -6.34 -9.76 16.63
CA LYS A 183 -6.28 -11.14 17.16
C LYS A 183 -7.13 -11.36 18.42
N ASN A 184 -7.38 -10.31 19.19
CA ASN A 184 -8.24 -10.36 20.37
C ASN A 184 -9.73 -10.11 20.04
N SER A 185 -10.14 -10.13 18.77
CA SER A 185 -11.53 -9.95 18.39
C SER A 185 -12.33 -11.22 18.63
N THR A 186 -13.02 -11.31 19.77
CA THR A 186 -13.91 -12.45 20.08
C THR A 186 -15.25 -12.35 19.36
N ASP A 187 -15.72 -11.14 19.08
CA ASP A 187 -17.07 -10.91 18.53
C ASP A 187 -17.12 -11.01 16.99
N PHE A 188 -15.96 -11.13 16.34
CA PHE A 188 -15.83 -11.19 14.87
C PHE A 188 -15.15 -12.48 14.35
N VAL A 189 -14.97 -13.49 15.22
CA VAL A 189 -14.19 -14.70 14.87
C VAL A 189 -14.85 -15.47 13.73
N ASP A 190 -16.17 -15.64 13.77
CA ASP A 190 -16.93 -16.41 12.78
C ASP A 190 -16.88 -15.75 11.40
N GLU A 191 -16.95 -14.42 11.37
CA GLU A 191 -16.93 -13.62 10.15
C GLU A 191 -15.54 -13.69 9.54
N VAL A 192 -14.52 -13.45 10.37
CA VAL A 192 -13.13 -13.43 9.91
C VAL A 192 -12.74 -14.82 9.39
N SER A 193 -13.12 -15.89 10.08
CA SER A 193 -12.87 -17.26 9.62
C SER A 193 -13.62 -17.61 8.33
N ALA A 194 -14.81 -17.06 8.09
CA ALA A 194 -15.55 -17.23 6.84
C ALA A 194 -14.96 -16.40 5.67
N ILE A 195 -14.34 -15.25 5.98
CA ILE A 195 -13.80 -14.30 5.00
C ILE A 195 -12.38 -14.71 4.55
N ILE A 196 -11.50 -15.08 5.48
CA ILE A 196 -10.09 -15.44 5.20
C ILE A 196 -9.93 -16.39 4.00
N PRO A 197 -10.63 -17.55 3.92
CA PRO A 197 -10.44 -18.49 2.81
C PRO A 197 -10.91 -17.96 1.45
N ARG A 198 -11.66 -16.85 1.42
CA ARG A 198 -12.13 -16.21 0.18
C ARG A 198 -11.22 -15.07 -0.26
N VAL A 199 -10.28 -14.64 0.59
CA VAL A 199 -9.37 -13.55 0.30
C VAL A 199 -8.19 -14.09 -0.52
N PRO A 200 -7.88 -13.50 -1.69
CA PRO A 200 -6.73 -13.91 -2.46
C PRO A 200 -5.44 -13.51 -1.76
N ASP A 201 -4.42 -14.35 -1.91
CA ASP A 201 -3.08 -14.06 -1.41
C ASP A 201 -2.46 -12.87 -2.14
N LEU A 202 -1.61 -12.13 -1.43
CA LEU A 202 -0.88 -10.98 -1.95
C LEU A 202 0.56 -11.40 -2.27
N ASN A 203 0.99 -11.15 -3.50
CA ASN A 203 2.35 -11.45 -3.94
C ASN A 203 3.20 -10.16 -3.96
N VAL A 204 4.35 -10.20 -3.27
CA VAL A 204 5.39 -9.17 -3.36
C VAL A 204 6.67 -9.83 -3.86
N PRO A 205 7.18 -9.48 -5.06
CA PRO A 205 8.24 -10.26 -5.75
C PRO A 205 9.56 -10.49 -5.01
N TRP A 206 9.84 -9.73 -3.95
CA TRP A 206 11.07 -9.83 -3.16
C TRP A 206 10.84 -10.33 -1.73
N LEU A 207 9.59 -10.57 -1.34
CA LEU A 207 9.28 -11.34 -0.12
C LEU A 207 8.94 -12.75 -0.61
N PRO A 208 9.73 -13.77 -0.23
CA PRO A 208 9.36 -15.14 -0.54
C PRO A 208 8.02 -15.45 0.13
N ASP A 209 7.14 -16.13 -0.58
CA ASP A 209 5.92 -16.68 0.02
C ASP A 209 6.37 -17.69 1.08
N THR A 210 6.13 -17.39 2.36
CA THR A 210 6.43 -18.31 3.48
C THR A 210 5.45 -19.51 3.49
N THR A 211 4.93 -19.90 2.33
CA THR A 211 3.99 -21.02 2.14
C THR A 211 4.74 -22.31 1.81
N GLU A 212 5.90 -22.50 2.45
CA GLU A 212 6.67 -23.75 2.41
C GLU A 212 6.45 -24.46 3.75
N GLY A 213 5.40 -25.29 3.84
CA GLY A 213 5.14 -26.12 5.01
C GLY A 213 3.82 -26.91 4.98
N SER A 214 3.94 -28.23 4.70
CA SER A 214 2.92 -29.29 4.83
C SER A 214 1.97 -29.50 3.65
N GLY A 215 2.52 -30.00 2.55
CA GLY A 215 1.77 -30.71 1.51
C GLY A 215 2.72 -31.58 0.70
N GLU A 216 2.97 -32.80 1.17
CA GLU A 216 3.59 -33.84 0.34
C GLU A 216 2.69 -34.09 -0.87
N ALA A 217 3.09 -33.59 -2.04
CA ALA A 217 2.53 -33.97 -3.32
C ALA A 217 3.69 -34.27 -4.28
N LEU A 218 4.24 -35.47 -4.09
CA LEU A 218 4.77 -36.38 -5.09
C LEU A 218 4.85 -35.84 -6.55
N GLU A 219 6.09 -35.52 -6.96
CA GLU A 219 6.70 -35.79 -8.26
C GLU A 219 5.78 -36.05 -9.47
N LYS A 220 5.84 -35.16 -10.47
CA LYS A 220 5.97 -35.53 -11.90
C LYS A 220 6.74 -34.43 -12.67
N PRO A 221 7.93 -34.71 -13.23
CA PRO A 221 8.53 -33.88 -14.27
C PRO A 221 8.17 -34.44 -15.65
N GLY A 222 7.67 -33.60 -16.57
CA GLY A 222 7.38 -34.03 -17.93
C GLY A 222 7.34 -32.88 -18.94
N GLY A 223 8.41 -32.79 -19.77
CA GLY A 223 8.53 -32.09 -21.06
C GLY A 223 8.43 -30.56 -21.01
N GLU A 224 9.21 -29.74 -21.71
CA GLU A 224 10.14 -29.89 -22.83
C GLU A 224 11.25 -28.84 -22.64
N ILE A 225 12.51 -29.29 -22.63
CA ILE A 225 13.68 -28.42 -22.70
C ILE A 225 14.01 -28.25 -24.18
N LEU A 226 13.79 -27.05 -24.70
CA LEU A 226 14.23 -26.69 -26.05
C LEU A 226 15.73 -26.41 -26.00
N GLU A 227 16.46 -27.40 -26.46
CA GLU A 227 17.89 -27.49 -26.66
C GLU A 227 18.37 -26.37 -27.61
N THR A 228 19.19 -25.43 -27.11
CA THR A 228 20.11 -24.69 -27.98
C THR A 228 21.51 -24.72 -27.37
N SER A 229 22.37 -25.42 -28.10
CA SER A 229 23.77 -25.69 -27.89
C SER A 229 24.64 -24.45 -27.70
N PHE A 230 25.61 -24.52 -26.77
CA PHE A 230 26.96 -23.97 -26.98
C PHE A 230 27.96 -24.68 -26.04
N GLU A 231 28.61 -25.71 -26.55
CA GLU A 231 29.95 -26.16 -26.12
C GLU A 231 30.98 -25.15 -26.64
N ASP A 232 32.21 -25.01 -26.17
CA ASP A 232 32.99 -25.34 -24.98
C ASP A 232 34.24 -24.43 -25.11
N LEU A 233 35.02 -24.23 -24.05
CA LEU A 233 36.48 -24.31 -24.08
C LEU A 233 37.07 -23.77 -22.76
N SER A 234 37.67 -24.73 -22.02
CA SER A 234 38.96 -24.63 -21.30
C SER A 234 38.99 -24.18 -19.82
N LYS A 235 38.72 -25.15 -18.93
CA LYS A 235 39.59 -25.77 -17.88
C LYS A 235 40.47 -24.92 -16.90
N PRO A 236 40.79 -25.48 -15.70
CA PRO A 236 40.59 -24.81 -14.40
C PRO A 236 41.88 -24.61 -13.55
N LYS A 237 41.80 -23.77 -12.49
CA LYS A 237 42.50 -23.96 -11.19
C LYS A 237 42.22 -22.82 -10.20
N ARG A 238 41.55 -23.12 -9.08
CA ARG A 238 42.02 -22.91 -7.69
C ARG A 238 40.92 -23.25 -6.69
N LYS A 239 41.26 -24.13 -5.73
CA LYS A 239 40.46 -24.50 -4.56
C LYS A 239 40.47 -23.37 -3.52
N LEU A 240 39.32 -23.04 -2.94
CA LEU A 240 39.23 -22.48 -1.58
C LEU A 240 37.92 -22.94 -0.94
N ALA A 241 38.01 -23.14 0.37
CA ALA A 241 37.21 -23.97 1.22
C ALA A 241 35.74 -23.56 1.43
N GLU A 242 35.00 -24.61 1.75
CA GLU A 242 33.64 -24.77 2.27
C GLU A 242 33.25 -23.69 3.30
N GLY A 243 32.25 -22.90 2.92
CA GLY A 243 31.46 -22.03 3.79
C GLY A 243 30.00 -22.22 3.41
N GLN A 244 29.15 -22.42 4.42
CA GLN A 244 27.72 -22.77 4.34
C GLN A 244 26.96 -22.16 3.15
N PRO A 245 26.03 -22.88 2.50
CA PRO A 245 25.18 -22.30 1.49
C PRO A 245 24.19 -21.34 2.16
N ALA A 246 24.52 -20.05 2.14
CA ALA A 246 23.51 -19.01 2.24
C ALA A 246 22.47 -19.31 1.14
N SER A 247 21.19 -19.40 1.53
CA SER A 247 20.05 -19.70 0.66
C SER A 247 20.27 -19.15 -0.75
N ALA A 248 20.25 -20.01 -1.75
CA ALA A 248 20.47 -19.66 -3.15
C ALA A 248 19.36 -18.72 -3.64
N VAL A 249 19.53 -17.42 -3.41
CA VAL A 249 18.65 -16.38 -3.96
C VAL A 249 18.94 -16.32 -5.45
N ALA A 250 18.12 -17.00 -6.24
CA ALA A 250 18.15 -16.94 -7.69
C ALA A 250 17.69 -15.54 -8.13
N LEU A 251 18.62 -14.62 -8.36
CA LEU A 251 18.32 -13.28 -8.85
C LEU A 251 17.81 -13.38 -10.30
N GLN A 252 16.64 -12.80 -10.56
CA GLN A 252 16.12 -12.71 -11.93
C GLN A 252 16.96 -11.73 -12.76
N PRO A 253 17.34 -12.09 -14.00
CA PRO A 253 18.08 -11.20 -14.88
C PRO A 253 17.22 -10.00 -15.29
N LEU A 254 17.72 -8.78 -15.07
CA LEU A 254 17.04 -7.56 -15.47
C LEU A 254 16.96 -7.45 -17.00
N LYS A 255 15.74 -7.31 -17.54
CA LYS A 255 15.53 -7.03 -18.97
C LYS A 255 15.87 -5.56 -19.27
N ILE A 256 17.06 -5.32 -19.80
CA ILE A 256 17.49 -3.98 -20.25
C ILE A 256 16.73 -3.65 -21.55
N LYS A 257 15.70 -2.79 -21.45
CA LYS A 257 14.92 -2.38 -22.64
C LYS A 257 15.72 -1.57 -23.65
N LYS A 258 16.65 -0.73 -23.20
CA LYS A 258 17.49 0.10 -24.06
C LYS A 258 18.75 0.56 -23.33
N LEU A 259 19.92 0.22 -23.86
CA LEU A 259 21.19 0.74 -23.36
C LEU A 259 21.47 2.08 -24.03
N ILE A 260 21.26 3.19 -23.31
CA ILE A 260 21.57 4.53 -23.81
C ILE A 260 22.98 4.88 -23.36
N ALA A 261 23.85 5.22 -24.32
CA ALA A 261 25.19 5.67 -24.02
C ALA A 261 25.13 6.97 -23.20
N ASN A 262 25.82 7.00 -22.05
CA ASN A 262 25.92 8.22 -21.24
C ASN A 262 26.52 9.36 -22.07
N PRO A 263 25.78 10.46 -22.32
CA PRO A 263 26.24 11.56 -23.17
C PRO A 263 27.46 12.31 -22.61
N ASN A 264 27.69 12.24 -21.29
CA ASN A 264 28.84 12.87 -20.63
C ASN A 264 30.09 11.98 -20.63
N LYS A 265 29.98 10.72 -21.09
CA LYS A 265 31.12 9.79 -21.12
C LYS A 265 31.91 10.00 -22.41
N LYS A 266 33.04 10.72 -22.34
CA LYS A 266 34.04 10.80 -23.43
C LYS A 266 34.56 9.39 -23.73
N ARG A 267 34.16 8.80 -24.86
CA ARG A 267 34.64 7.49 -25.31
C ARG A 267 35.94 7.66 -26.07
N LYS A 268 36.94 6.81 -25.77
CA LYS A 268 38.15 6.73 -26.60
C LYS A 268 37.75 6.21 -27.99
N PRO A 269 38.34 6.74 -29.07
CA PRO A 269 38.09 6.22 -30.41
C PRO A 269 38.47 4.73 -30.46
N PRO A 270 37.73 3.90 -31.22
CA PRO A 270 38.08 2.49 -31.37
C PRO A 270 39.51 2.39 -31.95
N LYS A 271 40.34 1.51 -31.38
CA LYS A 271 41.67 1.23 -31.91
C LYS A 271 41.49 0.70 -33.34
N SER A 272 41.99 1.43 -34.33
CA SER A 272 42.01 0.96 -35.72
C SER A 272 42.75 -0.37 -35.77
N LYS A 273 42.13 -1.38 -36.39
CA LYS A 273 42.85 -2.60 -36.77
C LYS A 273 43.95 -2.18 -37.74
N LYS A 274 45.22 -2.44 -37.39
CA LYS A 274 46.33 -2.32 -38.34
C LYS A 274 46.00 -3.23 -39.53
N THR A 275 45.79 -2.63 -40.69
CA THR A 275 45.85 -3.33 -41.97
C THR A 275 47.27 -3.86 -42.12
N THR A 276 47.43 -5.18 -42.07
CA THR A 276 48.62 -5.85 -42.58
C THR A 276 48.65 -5.65 -44.09
N SER A 277 49.53 -4.77 -44.56
CA SER A 277 49.89 -4.67 -45.97
C SER A 277 50.60 -5.96 -46.39
N LYS A 278 50.19 -6.46 -47.56
CA LYS A 278 50.78 -7.60 -48.28
C LYS A 278 52.26 -7.37 -48.59
#